data_AF-T0XZV7-F1
#
_entry.id   AF-T0XZV7-F1
#
_cell.length_a   1.000
_cell.length_b   1.000
_cell.length_c   1.000
_cell.angle_alpha   90.00
_cell.angle_beta   90.00
_cell.angle_gamma   90.00
#
_symmetry.space_group_name_H-M   'P 1'
#
loop_
_entity.id
_entity.type
_entity.pdbx_description
1 polymer ?
#
loop_
_entity_poly.entity_id
_entity_poly.type
_entity_poly.pdbx_seq_one_letter_code
_entity_poly.pdbx_strand_id
1 'polypeptide(L)' 'MNIVNYGLREKYEEFSKFGDRLAEMEKLVDWEAFRPMLADLYRNNTDLGGRPNNDPVLMTKTLFLQSTYNLVDEAMERDP' A
#
# COMPACT_ATOMS: atom_id res chain seq x y z
N MET A 1 2.00 14.46 -22.83
CA MET A 1 1.41 13.14 -22.54
C MET A 1 2.49 12.33 -21.84
N ASN A 2 2.30 11.99 -20.55
CA ASN A 2 3.36 11.48 -19.69
C ASN A 2 3.36 9.94 -19.74
N ILE A 3 4.37 9.34 -20.39
CA ILE A 3 4.44 7.89 -20.71
C ILE A 3 4.40 7.05 -19.42
N VAL A 4 4.95 7.58 -18.32
CA VAL A 4 4.92 6.97 -16.99
C VAL A 4 3.49 6.75 -16.48
N ASN A 5 2.58 7.72 -16.70
CA ASN A 5 1.19 7.61 -16.28
C ASN A 5 0.43 6.54 -17.07
N TYR A 6 0.79 6.32 -18.34
CA TYR A 6 0.12 5.33 -19.18
C TYR A 6 0.47 3.91 -18.74
N GLY A 7 1.76 3.62 -18.53
CA GLY A 7 2.21 2.31 -18.05
C GLY A 7 1.73 2.01 -16.62
N LEU A 8 1.65 3.04 -15.76
CA LEU A 8 1.12 2.89 -14.41
C LEU A 8 -0.38 2.58 -14.42
N ARG A 9 -1.14 3.23 -15.31
CA ARG A 9 -2.58 2.97 -15.47
C ARG A 9 -2.85 1.58 -16.03
N GLU A 10 -2.08 1.15 -17.02
CA GLU A 10 -2.23 -0.18 -17.61
C GLU A 10 -1.92 -1.30 -16.61
N LYS A 11 -0.85 -1.14 -15.81
CA LYS A 11 -0.56 -1.99 -14.65
C LYS A 11 -1.68 -1.97 -13.62
N TYR A 12 -2.21 -0.79 -13.30
CA TYR A 12 -3.31 -0.65 -12.35
C TYR A 12 -4.58 -1.37 -12.84
N GLU A 13 -4.92 -1.25 -14.13
CA GLU A 13 -6.04 -1.95 -14.77
C GLU A 13 -5.82 -3.48 -14.86
N GLU A 14 -4.58 -3.93 -14.95
CA GLU A 14 -4.22 -5.34 -14.84
C GLU A 14 -4.45 -5.88 -13.42
N PHE A 15 -4.02 -5.13 -12.40
CA PHE A 15 -4.17 -5.50 -11.00
C PHE A 15 -5.62 -5.37 -10.48
N SER A 16 -6.40 -4.41 -10.97
CA SER A 16 -7.79 -4.20 -10.56
C SER A 16 -8.71 -5.39 -10.90
N LYS A 17 -8.33 -6.21 -11.89
CA LYS A 17 -9.04 -7.42 -12.29
C LYS A 17 -8.95 -8.55 -11.25
N PHE A 18 -7.98 -8.53 -10.35
CA PHE A 18 -7.80 -9.54 -9.30
C PHE A 18 -8.61 -9.23 -8.02
N GLY A 19 -9.47 -8.21 -8.08
CA GLY A 19 -10.24 -7.72 -6.96
C GLY A 19 -9.53 -6.55 -6.30
N ASP A 20 -10.11 -5.36 -6.46
CA ASP A 20 -9.60 -4.13 -5.86
C ASP A 20 -9.90 -4.09 -4.35
N ARG A 21 -9.37 -5.09 -3.62
CA ARG A 21 -9.54 -5.23 -2.16
C ARG A 21 -9.06 -3.97 -1.46
N LEU A 22 -7.99 -3.35 -1.97
CA LEU A 22 -7.52 -2.08 -1.44
C LEU A 22 -8.58 -0.99 -1.57
N ALA A 23 -9.24 -0.84 -2.74
CA ALA A 23 -10.34 0.12 -2.89
C ALA A 23 -11.55 -0.21 -2.01
N GLU A 24 -11.86 -1.48 -1.77
CA GLU A 24 -12.91 -1.84 -0.80
C GLU A 24 -12.49 -1.51 0.65
N MET A 25 -11.24 -1.76 1.00
CA MET A 25 -10.69 -1.43 2.32
C MET A 25 -10.56 0.08 2.54
N GLU A 26 -10.31 0.88 1.49
CA GLU A 26 -10.35 2.35 1.56
C GLU A 26 -11.71 2.88 2.02
N LYS A 27 -12.81 2.16 1.77
CA LYS A 27 -14.15 2.56 2.24
C LYS A 27 -14.41 2.16 3.70
N LEU A 28 -13.67 1.18 4.22
CA LEU A 28 -13.94 0.55 5.53
C LEU A 28 -12.97 1.00 6.63
N VAL A 29 -11.77 1.44 6.25
CA VAL A 29 -10.69 1.77 7.17
C VAL A 29 -10.36 3.25 7.08
N ASP A 30 -10.42 3.95 8.21
CA ASP A 30 -9.83 5.28 8.34
C ASP A 30 -8.31 5.15 8.41
N TRP A 31 -7.66 5.18 7.26
CA TRP A 31 -6.21 5.02 7.16
C TRP A 31 -5.43 6.17 7.80
N GLU A 32 -6.02 7.36 7.89
CA GLU A 32 -5.38 8.51 8.50
C GLU A 32 -5.34 8.41 10.03
N ALA A 33 -6.22 7.59 10.63
CA ALA A 33 -6.17 7.27 12.06
C ALA A 33 -4.84 6.60 12.49
N PHE A 34 -4.09 5.98 11.57
CA PHE A 34 -2.77 5.43 11.86
C PHE A 34 -1.67 6.49 11.90
N ARG A 35 -1.85 7.64 11.25
CA ARG A 35 -0.83 8.70 11.19
C ARG A 35 -0.32 9.14 12.56
N PRO A 36 -1.18 9.44 13.57
CA PRO A 36 -0.68 9.82 14.89
C PRO A 36 0.10 8.69 15.59
N MET A 37 -0.24 7.42 15.30
CA MET A 37 0.48 6.27 15.86
C MET A 37 1.87 6.08 15.23
N LEU A 38 2.09 6.64 14.04
CA LEU A 38 3.33 6.55 13.27
C LEU A 38 4.11 7.86 13.25
N ALA A 39 3.72 8.84 14.09
CA ALA A 39 4.30 10.18 14.06
C ALA A 39 5.80 10.20 14.41
N ASP A 40 6.27 9.21 15.18
CA ASP A 40 7.66 9.05 15.61
C ASP A 40 8.45 8.04 14.76
N LEU A 41 7.85 7.49 13.70
CA LEU A 41 8.45 6.51 12.80
C LEU A 41 9.75 7.04 12.17
N TYR A 42 9.77 8.32 11.83
CA TYR A 42 10.92 8.98 11.24
C TYR A 42 11.47 10.06 12.18
N ARG A 43 12.78 9.97 12.44
CA ARG A 43 13.52 10.93 13.28
C ARG A 43 14.37 11.91 12.46
N ASN A 44 14.50 11.65 11.16
CA ASN A 44 15.30 12.39 10.20
C ASN A 44 14.46 13.32 9.33
N ASN A 45 13.54 14.08 9.94
CA ASN A 45 12.64 15.01 9.24
C ASN A 45 13.34 16.30 8.76
N THR A 46 14.64 16.20 8.48
CA THR A 46 15.50 17.29 8.02
C THR A 46 15.86 17.05 6.56
N ASP A 47 15.96 18.12 5.77
CA ASP A 47 16.39 18.04 4.36
C ASP A 47 17.85 17.56 4.19
N LEU A 48 18.59 17.45 5.29
CA LEU A 48 19.94 16.89 5.36
C LEU A 48 19.85 15.37 5.56
N GLY A 49 19.76 14.63 4.46
CA GLY A 49 19.65 13.17 4.47
C GLY A 49 19.68 12.55 3.09
N GLY A 50 19.59 11.22 3.04
CA GLY A 50 19.51 10.44 1.81
C GLY A 50 18.14 10.53 1.14
N ARG A 51 17.66 9.41 0.58
CA ARG A 51 16.34 9.35 -0.07
C ARG A 51 15.23 9.79 0.93
N PRO A 52 14.26 10.62 0.50
CA PRO A 52 13.14 11.01 1.35
C PRO A 52 12.38 9.81 1.91
N ASN A 53 11.83 9.99 3.11
CA ASN A 53 10.98 8.99 3.73
C ASN A 53 9.68 8.77 2.93
N ASN A 54 9.18 7.54 2.92
CA ASN A 54 7.87 7.26 2.35
C ASN A 54 6.76 7.82 3.25
N ASP A 55 5.59 8.11 2.68
CA ASP A 55 4.43 8.43 3.51
C ASP A 55 4.06 7.22 4.40
N PRO A 56 3.96 7.38 5.73
CA PRO A 56 3.67 6.27 6.64
C PRO A 56 2.35 5.56 6.34
N VAL A 57 1.32 6.29 5.91
CA VAL A 57 -0.01 5.73 5.62
C VAL A 57 0.05 4.89 4.34
N LEU A 58 0.73 5.37 3.30
CA LEU A 58 0.98 4.60 2.08
C LEU A 58 1.76 3.30 2.37
N MET A 59 2.76 3.37 3.24
CA MET A 59 3.52 2.19 3.64
C MET A 59 2.65 1.18 4.39
N THR A 60 1.81 1.64 5.32
CA THR A 60 0.83 0.79 6.03
C THR A 60 -0.13 0.10 5.06
N LYS A 61 -0.72 0.84 4.11
CA LYS A 61 -1.58 0.27 3.07
C LYS A 61 -0.87 -0.85 2.28
N THR A 62 0.39 -0.61 1.94
CA THR A 62 1.21 -1.57 1.19
C THR A 62 1.48 -2.85 1.99
N LEU A 63 1.91 -2.72 3.25
CA LEU A 63 2.17 -3.86 4.13
C LEU A 63 0.90 -4.66 4.43
N PHE A 64 -0.22 -3.97 4.62
CA PHE A 64 -1.51 -4.61 4.82
C PHE A 64 -1.94 -5.42 3.60
N LEU A 65 -1.82 -4.84 2.40
CA LEU A 65 -2.11 -5.53 1.15
C LEU A 65 -1.23 -6.77 0.97
N GLN A 66 0.09 -6.64 1.21
CA GLN A 66 1.02 -7.77 1.16
C GLN A 66 0.62 -8.89 2.13
N SER A 67 0.28 -8.55 3.37
CA SER A 67 -0.15 -9.54 4.36
C SER A 67 -1.44 -10.26 3.95
N THR A 68 -2.37 -9.56 3.29
CA THR A 68 -3.63 -10.12 2.83
C THR A 68 -3.42 -11.13 1.70
N TYR A 69 -2.51 -10.88 0.76
CA TYR A 69 -2.20 -11.83 -0.30
C TYR A 69 -1.49 -13.08 0.24
N ASN A 70 -0.51 -12.90 1.14
CA ASN A 70 0.16 -14.04 1.78
C ASN A 70 -0.83 -14.95 2.53
N LEU A 71 -1.82 -14.37 3.22
CA LEU A 71 -2.87 -15.15 3.91
C LEU A 71 -3.77 -15.91 2.95
N VAL A 72 -4.09 -15.33 1.79
CA VAL A 72 -4.88 -16.01 0.77
C VAL A 72 -4.10 -17.13 0.10
N ASP A 73 -2.81 -16.91 -0.20
CA ASP A 73 -1.94 -17.96 -0.74
C ASP A 73 -1.81 -19.13 0.24
N GLU A 74 -1.58 -18.87 1.54
CA GLU A 74 -1.51 -19.92 2.56
C GLU A 74 -2.83 -20.70 2.71
N ALA A 75 -3.98 -20.02 2.61
CA ALA A 75 -5.28 -20.68 2.64
C ALA A 75 -5.50 -21.56 1.39
N MET A 76 -5.11 -21.07 0.21
CA MET A 76 -5.19 -21.83 -1.05
C MET A 76 -4.24 -23.03 -1.08
N GLU A 77 -3.08 -22.96 -0.44
CA GLU A 77 -2.18 -24.11 -0.30
C GLU A 77 -2.69 -25.16 0.68
N ARG A 78 -3.49 -24.77 1.68
CA ARG A 78 -4.03 -25.66 2.71
C ARG A 78 -5.34 -26.36 2.33
N ASP A 79 -6.14 -25.77 1.45
CA ASP A 79 -7.37 -26.38 0.90
C ASP A 79 -7.13 -26.86 -0.55
N PRO A 80 -6.80 -28.16 -0.77
CA PRO A 80 -6.66 -28.75 -2.10
C PRO A 80 -7.99 -29.00 -2.83
#